data_AF-A0A969QZ11-F1
#
_entry.id   AF-A0A969QZ11-F1
#
_cell.length_a   1.000
_cell.length_b   1.000
_cell.length_c   1.000
_cell.angle_alpha   90.00
_cell.angle_beta   90.00
_cell.angle_gamma   90.00
#
_symmetry.space_group_name_H-M   'P 1'
#
loop_
_entity.id
_entity.type
_entity.pdbx_description
1 polymer ?
#
loop_
_entity_poly.entity_id
_entity_poly.type
_entity_poly.pdbx_seq_one_letter_code
_entity_poly.pdbx_strand_id
1 'polypeptide(L)'
;MVARRDDPADPHAGHLQALGGGADDEEVGALVVGLPVHNDGREGDKAREARAFGAWLAAVTGLPVTFCDVADLGRMVPSDAPHQGLVAEVDPLDDVWLGDILADNADNDRPILLLDQVTDP
;
A
#
# COMPACT_ATOMS: atom_id res chain seq x y z
N MET A 1 -13.40 -3.23 -15.44
CA MET A 1 -13.68 -1.82 -15.09
C MET A 1 -12.62 -1.42 -14.07
N VAL A 2 -11.63 -0.62 -14.45
CA VAL A 2 -10.57 -0.19 -13.50
C VAL A 2 -11.14 0.98 -12.72
N ALA A 3 -11.38 0.80 -11.42
CA ALA A 3 -11.77 1.90 -10.53
C ALA A 3 -10.69 2.99 -10.60
N ARG A 4 -11.09 4.25 -10.76
CA ARG A 4 -10.13 5.36 -10.80
C ARG A 4 -9.70 5.64 -9.36
N ARG A 5 -8.41 5.42 -9.08
CA ARG A 5 -7.77 5.56 -7.76
C ARG A 5 -7.45 7.02 -7.45
N ASP A 6 -8.43 7.89 -7.67
CA ASP A 6 -8.40 9.33 -7.40
C ASP A 6 -9.70 9.82 -6.72
N ASP A 7 -10.69 8.92 -6.53
CA ASP A 7 -11.95 9.22 -5.84
C ASP A 7 -11.93 8.72 -4.38
N PRO A 8 -11.97 9.60 -3.36
CA PRO A 8 -12.04 9.19 -1.96
C PRO A 8 -13.31 8.41 -1.59
N ALA A 9 -14.34 8.39 -2.44
CA ALA A 9 -15.53 7.54 -2.30
C ALA A 9 -15.37 6.15 -2.96
N ASP A 10 -14.18 5.77 -3.43
CA ASP A 10 -13.92 4.44 -3.98
C ASP A 10 -14.32 3.35 -2.96
N PRO A 11 -15.17 2.38 -3.35
CA PRO A 11 -15.61 1.30 -2.45
C PRO A 11 -14.47 0.44 -1.92
N HIS A 12 -13.29 0.45 -2.55
CA HIS A 12 -12.09 -0.24 -2.10
C HIS A 12 -11.24 0.57 -1.11
N ALA A 13 -11.55 1.86 -0.88
CA ALA A 13 -10.83 2.71 0.07
C ALA A 13 -10.85 2.15 1.51
N GLY A 14 -11.90 1.41 1.87
CA GLY A 14 -12.01 0.78 3.19
C GLY A 14 -10.88 -0.19 3.53
N HIS A 15 -10.27 -0.85 2.54
CA HIS A 15 -9.12 -1.72 2.79
C HIS A 15 -7.84 -0.94 3.11
N LEU A 16 -7.71 0.27 2.55
CA LEU A 16 -6.53 1.11 2.73
C LEU A 16 -6.61 1.93 4.02
N GLN A 17 -7.82 2.29 4.46
CA GLN A 17 -8.05 2.93 5.77
C GLN A 17 -7.47 2.11 6.93
N ALA A 18 -7.46 0.78 6.80
CA ALA A 18 -6.85 -0.12 7.79
C ALA A 18 -5.33 0.02 7.92
N LEU A 19 -4.65 0.63 6.94
CA LEU A 19 -3.22 0.94 7.03
C LEU A 19 -2.97 2.16 7.92
N GLY A 20 -4.01 2.96 8.20
CA GLY A 20 -3.93 4.33 8.68
C GLY A 20 -4.29 4.58 10.14
N GLY A 21 -4.35 3.54 10.97
CA GLY A 21 -4.83 3.70 12.33
C GLY A 21 -4.50 2.56 13.26
N GLY A 22 -3.68 2.88 14.24
CA GLY A 22 -3.22 2.06 15.35
C GLY A 22 -2.24 2.90 16.19
N ALA A 23 -1.98 2.49 17.42
CA ALA A 23 -0.91 3.04 18.25
C ALA A 23 -0.12 1.85 18.84
N ASP A 24 -0.05 0.80 18.02
CA ASP A 24 0.51 -0.51 18.31
C ASP A 24 1.84 -0.62 17.56
N ASP A 25 2.71 -1.57 17.92
CA ASP A 25 4.08 -1.67 17.40
C ASP A 25 4.15 -2.17 15.93
N GLU A 26 3.00 -2.38 15.27
CA GLU A 26 2.87 -2.92 13.91
C GLU A 26 2.10 -1.98 12.95
N GLU A 27 2.76 -0.93 12.46
CA GLU A 27 2.12 0.05 11.57
C GLU A 27 2.91 0.36 10.30
N VAL A 28 2.18 0.77 9.26
CA VAL A 28 2.80 1.42 8.11
C VAL A 28 3.19 2.85 8.51
N GLY A 29 4.47 3.09 8.77
CA GLY A 29 4.94 4.41 9.20
C GLY A 29 4.88 5.47 8.10
N ALA A 30 5.05 5.07 6.84
CA ALA A 30 5.01 5.97 5.69
C ALA A 30 4.79 5.23 4.36
N LEU A 31 4.29 5.97 3.37
CA LEU A 31 4.12 5.50 2.00
C LEU A 31 5.08 6.25 1.06
N VAL A 32 5.73 5.52 0.14
CA VAL A 32 6.56 6.12 -0.91
C VAL A 32 5.98 5.81 -2.29
N VAL A 33 5.74 6.87 -3.07
CA VAL A 33 5.17 6.81 -4.42
C VAL A 33 6.23 7.25 -5.44
N GLY A 34 6.50 6.38 -6.41
CA GLY A 34 7.40 6.70 -7.52
C GLY A 34 6.84 7.79 -8.42
N LEU A 35 7.64 8.82 -8.68
CA LEU A 35 7.29 9.92 -9.57
C LEU A 35 8.05 9.75 -10.91
N PRO A 36 7.36 9.47 -12.02
CA PRO A 36 8.00 9.38 -13.33
C PRO A 36 8.43 10.77 -13.80
N VAL A 37 9.72 11.08 -13.67
CA VAL A 37 10.28 12.35 -14.15
C VAL A 37 10.65 12.27 -15.63
N HIS A 38 10.32 13.31 -16.39
CA HIS A 38 10.84 13.49 -17.74
C HIS A 38 12.13 14.31 -17.67
N ASN A 39 13.10 13.98 -18.54
CA ASN A 39 14.41 14.65 -18.60
C ASN A 39 14.35 16.13 -19.02
N ASP A 40 13.17 16.67 -19.35
CA ASP A 40 12.98 18.06 -19.81
C ASP A 40 12.41 19.00 -18.74
N GLY A 41 12.25 18.52 -17.50
CA GLY A 41 11.80 19.32 -16.36
C GLY A 41 10.29 19.64 -16.32
N ARG A 42 9.50 19.14 -17.29
CA ARG A 42 8.04 19.23 -17.25
C ARG A 42 7.43 17.95 -16.70
N GLU A 43 6.39 18.09 -15.88
CA GLU A 43 5.60 16.94 -15.43
C GLU A 43 4.70 16.44 -16.58
N GLY A 44 4.95 15.21 -17.03
CA GLY A 44 4.08 14.50 -17.97
C GLY A 44 2.82 13.96 -17.29
N ASP A 45 1.88 13.45 -18.08
CA ASP A 45 0.57 12.99 -17.57
C ASP A 45 0.69 11.91 -16.49
N LYS A 46 1.64 10.99 -16.62
CA LYS A 46 1.93 9.96 -15.61
C LYS A 46 2.40 10.52 -14.26
N ALA A 47 3.14 11.63 -14.26
CA ALA A 47 3.57 12.29 -13.02
C ALA A 47 2.36 12.91 -12.31
N ARG A 48 1.43 13.49 -13.07
CA ARG A 48 0.18 14.04 -12.54
C ARG A 48 -0.74 12.95 -11.97
N GLU A 49 -0.83 11.81 -12.64
CA GLU A 49 -1.57 10.65 -12.13
C GLU A 49 -0.95 10.09 -10.84
N ALA A 50 0.38 9.96 -10.78
CA ALA A 50 1.08 9.52 -9.57
C ALA A 50 0.86 10.49 -8.40
N ARG A 51 0.85 11.80 -8.66
CA ARG A 51 0.53 12.85 -7.67
C ARG A 51 -0.91 12.73 -7.16
N ALA A 52 -1.88 12.56 -8.07
CA ALA A 52 -3.27 12.41 -7.70
C ALA A 52 -3.48 11.15 -6.84
N PHE A 53 -2.85 10.04 -7.23
CA PHE A 53 -2.87 8.79 -6.46
C PHE A 53 -2.25 8.95 -5.07
N GLY A 54 -1.07 9.58 -4.98
CA GLY A 54 -0.42 9.84 -3.68
C GLY A 54 -1.25 10.75 -2.77
N ALA A 55 -1.90 11.77 -3.32
CA ALA A 55 -2.80 12.64 -2.57
C ALA A 55 -4.04 11.88 -2.07
N TRP A 56 -4.61 11.01 -2.91
CA TRP A 56 -5.71 10.14 -2.53
C TRP A 56 -5.31 9.13 -1.44
N LEU A 57 -4.13 8.51 -1.55
CA LEU A 57 -3.60 7.63 -0.51
C LEU A 57 -3.49 8.36 0.83
N ALA A 58 -2.83 9.53 0.86
CA ALA A 58 -2.70 10.32 2.08
C ALA A 58 -4.06 10.68 2.70
N ALA A 59 -5.07 10.98 1.87
CA ALA A 59 -6.40 11.31 2.35
C ALA A 59 -7.15 10.10 2.93
N VAL A 60 -6.97 8.91 2.34
CA VAL A 60 -7.68 7.69 2.75
C VAL A 60 -6.99 7.01 3.93
N THR A 61 -5.66 7.05 4.00
CA THR A 61 -4.89 6.38 5.06
C THR A 61 -4.45 7.33 6.18
N GLY A 62 -4.41 8.64 5.97
CA GLY A 62 -3.85 9.57 6.95
C GLY A 62 -2.31 9.45 7.12
N LEU A 63 -1.66 8.57 6.36
CA LEU A 63 -0.21 8.36 6.43
C LEU A 63 0.56 9.40 5.61
N PRO A 64 1.79 9.75 6.03
CA PRO A 64 2.66 10.60 5.23
C PRO A 64 3.02 9.90 3.90
N VAL A 65 2.89 10.63 2.79
CA VAL A 65 3.26 10.18 1.44
C VAL A 65 4.47 10.97 0.96
N THR A 66 5.56 10.26 0.63
CA THR A 66 6.77 10.83 0.02
C THR A 66 6.85 10.45 -1.45
N PHE A 67 7.30 11.38 -2.28
CA PHE A 67 7.55 11.12 -3.71
C PHE A 67 9.05 11.02 -3.97
N CYS A 68 9.47 10.03 -4.75
CA CYS A 68 10.87 9.87 -5.17
C CYS A 68 10.98 9.50 -6.65
N ASP A 69 12.17 9.65 -7.23
CA ASP A 69 12.44 9.13 -8.57
C ASP A 69 12.27 7.60 -8.56
N VAL A 70 11.72 7.04 -9.63
CA VAL A 70 11.53 5.59 -9.78
C VAL A 70 12.86 4.82 -9.63
N ALA A 71 13.98 5.40 -10.08
CA ALA A 71 15.30 4.80 -9.92
C ALA A 71 15.76 4.78 -8.46
N ASP A 72 15.42 5.80 -7.68
CA ASP A 72 15.73 5.85 -6.25
C ASP A 72 14.78 4.96 -5.44
N LEU A 73 13.51 4.85 -5.84
CA LEU A 73 12.55 3.92 -5.26
C LEU A 73 13.05 2.47 -5.35
N GLY A 74 13.60 2.08 -6.51
CA GLY A 74 14.15 0.74 -6.71
C GLY A 74 15.37 0.43 -5.86
N ARG A 75 16.01 1.42 -5.24
CA ARG A 75 17.10 1.22 -4.27
C ARG A 75 16.62 1.01 -2.85
N MET A 76 15.33 1.26 -2.57
CA MET A 76 14.73 1.07 -1.24
C MET A 76 14.32 -0.38 -0.99
N VAL A 77 14.29 -1.21 -2.03
CA VAL A 77 13.94 -2.63 -1.98
C VAL A 77 15.14 -3.48 -2.42
N PRO A 78 15.21 -4.78 -2.05
CA PRO A 78 16.25 -5.68 -2.55
C PRO A 78 16.34 -5.66 -4.08
N SER A 79 17.54 -5.89 -4.62
CA SER A 79 17.74 -6.00 -6.08
C SER A 79 16.77 -7.04 -6.64
N ASP A 80 16.07 -6.68 -7.72
CA ASP A 80 15.06 -7.49 -8.41
C ASP A 80 13.74 -7.73 -7.65
N ALA A 81 13.55 -7.14 -6.47
CA ALA A 81 12.27 -7.16 -5.79
C ALA A 81 11.20 -6.44 -6.65
N PRO A 82 10.07 -7.10 -6.98
CA PRO A 82 9.04 -6.47 -7.78
C PRO A 82 8.39 -5.32 -6.99
N HIS A 83 8.61 -4.09 -7.43
CA HIS A 83 7.96 -2.91 -6.87
C HIS A 83 7.13 -2.22 -7.97
N GLN A 84 5.80 -2.20 -7.84
CA GLN A 84 4.91 -1.58 -8.84
C GLN A 84 4.84 -0.04 -8.67
N GLY A 85 5.99 0.61 -8.46
CA GLY A 85 6.07 2.05 -8.22
C GLY A 85 5.59 2.51 -6.84
N LEU A 86 5.40 1.56 -5.90
CA LEU A 86 5.03 1.82 -4.51
C LEU A 86 5.93 0.99 -3.60
N VAL A 87 6.38 1.58 -2.50
CA VAL A 87 7.08 0.90 -1.41
C VAL A 87 6.46 1.39 -0.10
N ALA A 88 6.27 0.47 0.84
CA ALA A 88 5.85 0.74 2.21
C ALA A 88 6.90 0.18 3.15
N GLU A 89 7.23 0.93 4.19
CA GLU A 89 8.00 0.44 5.32
C GLU A 89 7.00 -0.07 6.36
N VAL A 90 7.15 -1.33 6.75
CA VAL A 90 6.21 -2.04 7.61
C VAL A 90 6.97 -2.82 8.67
N ASP A 91 6.47 -2.80 9.88
CA ASP A 91 6.89 -3.71 10.92
C ASP A 91 6.31 -5.12 10.66
N PRO A 92 7.00 -6.19 11.11
CA PRO A 92 6.49 -7.55 10.97
C PRO A 92 5.16 -7.69 11.72
N LEU A 93 4.24 -8.46 11.14
CA LEU A 93 3.00 -8.80 11.84
C LEU A 93 3.31 -9.68 13.05
N ASP A 94 2.55 -9.48 14.11
CA ASP A 94 2.53 -10.37 15.28
C ASP A 94 2.24 -11.82 14.90
N ASP A 95 2.77 -12.74 15.71
CA ASP A 95 2.44 -14.15 15.61
C ASP A 95 0.98 -14.38 16.03
N VAL A 96 0.13 -14.76 15.06
CA VAL A 96 -1.29 -15.01 15.29
C VAL A 96 -1.62 -16.49 15.07
N TRP A 97 -2.41 -17.07 15.99
CA TRP A 97 -2.95 -18.43 15.83
C TRP A 97 -4.29 -18.41 15.11
N LEU A 98 -4.45 -19.28 14.11
CA LEU A 98 -5.71 -19.41 13.36
C LEU A 98 -6.91 -19.72 14.27
N GLY A 99 -6.70 -20.47 15.36
CA GLY A 99 -7.75 -20.78 16.33
C GLY A 99 -8.34 -19.55 17.00
N ASP A 100 -7.51 -18.56 17.31
CA ASP A 100 -7.93 -17.31 17.96
C ASP A 100 -8.68 -16.43 16.96
N ILE A 101 -8.18 -16.30 15.72
CA ILE A 101 -8.86 -15.57 14.64
C ILE A 101 -10.28 -16.10 14.41
N LEU A 102 -10.43 -17.43 14.35
CA LEU A 102 -11.72 -18.08 14.12
C LEU A 102 -12.68 -17.87 15.30
N ALA A 103 -12.18 -17.87 16.53
CA ALA A 103 -12.98 -17.63 17.72
C ALA A 103 -13.48 -16.17 17.78
N ASP A 104 -12.60 -15.21 17.50
CA ASP A 104 -12.90 -13.78 17.53
C ASP A 104 -13.84 -13.34 16.39
N ASN A 105 -13.93 -14.14 15.32
CA ASN A 105 -14.74 -13.87 14.14
C ASN A 105 -15.82 -14.94 13.90
N ALA A 106 -16.32 -15.59 14.95
CA ALA A 106 -17.27 -16.70 14.82
C ALA A 106 -18.57 -16.36 14.06
N ASP A 107 -19.02 -15.09 14.13
CA ASP A 107 -20.22 -14.59 13.46
C ASP A 107 -19.93 -13.95 12.07
N ASN A 108 -18.72 -14.13 11.55
CA ASN A 108 -18.26 -13.49 10.32
C ASN A 108 -18.35 -14.45 9.12
N ASP A 109 -19.17 -14.10 8.13
CA ASP A 109 -19.36 -14.90 6.91
C ASP A 109 -18.31 -14.61 5.80
N ARG A 110 -17.26 -13.84 6.10
CA ARG A 110 -16.23 -13.51 5.11
C ARG A 110 -15.45 -14.77 4.71
N PRO A 111 -15.16 -14.95 3.40
CA PRO A 111 -14.42 -16.11 2.93
C PRO A 111 -12.98 -16.10 3.46
N ILE A 112 -12.51 -17.25 3.94
CA ILE A 112 -11.12 -17.47 4.33
C ILE A 112 -10.36 -17.97 3.10
N LEU A 113 -9.29 -17.27 2.73
CA LEU A 113 -8.35 -17.69 1.69
C LEU A 113 -7.18 -18.42 2.35
N LEU A 114 -7.07 -19.72 2.10
CA LEU A 114 -5.91 -20.51 2.51
C LEU A 114 -4.94 -20.61 1.34
N LEU A 115 -3.73 -20.06 1.52
CA LEU A 115 -2.65 -20.18 0.56
C LEU A 115 -1.70 -21.28 1.03
N ASP A 116 -1.67 -22.40 0.31
CA ASP A 116 -0.71 -23.49 0.56
C ASP A 116 0.52 -23.32 -0.33
N GLN A 117 1.69 -23.66 0.20
CA GLN A 117 2.98 -23.61 -0.51
C GLN A 117 3.32 -22.24 -1.10
N VAL A 118 3.07 -21.15 -0.36
CA VAL A 118 3.59 -19.83 -0.73
C VAL A 118 5.10 -19.83 -0.47
N THR A 119 5.87 -19.70 -1.54
CA THR A 119 7.29 -19.36 -1.48
C THR A 119 7.47 -17.97 -2.04
N ASP A 120 8.39 -17.19 -1.48
CA ASP A 120 8.82 -15.93 -2.10
C ASP A 120 9.30 -16.21 -3.55
N PRO A 121 8.95 -15.38 -4.54
CA PRO A 121 9.44 -15.51 -5.91
C PRO A 121 10.95 -15.27 -6.04
#